data_AF-A0A6B1BG21-F1
#
_entry.id   AF-A0A6B1BG21-F1
#
_cell.length_a   1.000
_cell.length_b   1.000
_cell.length_c   1.000
_cell.angle_alpha   90.00
_cell.angle_beta   90.00
_cell.angle_gamma   90.00
#
_symmetry.space_group_name_H-M   'P 1'
#
loop_
_entity.id
_entity.type
_entity.pdbx_description
1 polymer ?
#
loop_
_entity_poly.entity_id
_entity_poly.type
_entity_poly.pdbx_seq_one_letter_code
_entity_poly.pdbx_strand_id
1 'polypeptide(L)'
;NRLGEFLRKLAQRCEREGIPLYGVMARFTSQTCHMCGHVDSESRISRDKFICTNCTRVFHADVNAAWNILYRAAGNVILRRSGHKEGYKPTPAILRSIQKSRQKRDKRAAAAVFLSI
;
A
#
# COMPACT_ATOMS: atom_id res chain seq x y z
N ASN A 1 4.69 -24.83 9.70
CA ASN A 1 4.72 -23.40 9.28
C ASN A 1 3.45 -23.12 8.47
N ARG A 2 2.56 -22.22 8.94
CA ARG A 2 1.28 -21.91 8.27
C ARG A 2 1.45 -21.28 6.88
N LEU A 3 2.48 -20.47 6.68
CA LEU A 3 2.78 -19.82 5.40
C LEU A 3 3.23 -20.84 4.34
N GLY A 4 4.13 -21.76 4.71
CA GLY A 4 4.60 -22.80 3.79
C GLY A 4 3.46 -23.70 3.30
N GLU A 5 2.53 -24.06 4.19
CA GLU A 5 1.37 -24.87 3.83
C GLU A 5 0.39 -24.11 2.92
N PHE A 6 0.15 -22.83 3.20
CA PHE A 6 -0.66 -21.96 2.35
C PHE A 6 -0.09 -21.86 0.93
N LEU A 7 1.21 -21.58 0.80
CA LEU A 7 1.88 -21.46 -0.50
C LEU A 7 1.84 -22.78 -1.28
N ARG A 8 2.02 -23.92 -0.60
CA ARG A 8 1.88 -25.24 -1.22
C ARG A 8 0.48 -25.45 -1.80
N LYS A 9 -0.57 -25.18 -1.02
CA LYS A 9 -1.98 -25.31 -1.46
C LYS A 9 -2.29 -24.36 -2.62
N LEU A 10 -1.77 -23.14 -2.58
CA LEU A 10 -1.93 -22.16 -3.65
C LEU A 10 -1.25 -22.64 -4.95
N ALA A 11 0.00 -23.09 -4.87
CA ALA A 11 0.74 -23.60 -6.02
C ALA A 11 0.01 -24.79 -6.68
N GLN A 12 -0.46 -25.75 -5.88
CA GLN A 12 -1.23 -26.90 -6.37
C GLN A 12 -2.51 -26.50 -7.10
N ARG A 13 -3.24 -25.50 -6.59
CA ARG A 13 -4.43 -24.99 -7.26
C ARG A 13 -4.06 -24.27 -8.56
N CYS A 14 -3.04 -23.41 -8.54
CA CYS A 14 -2.56 -22.72 -9.74
C CYS A 14 -2.15 -23.69 -10.84
N GLU A 15 -1.40 -24.73 -10.50
CA GLU A 15 -0.98 -25.79 -11.43
C GLU A 15 -2.19 -26.52 -12.04
N ARG A 16 -3.16 -26.93 -11.22
CA ARG A 16 -4.37 -27.61 -11.69
C ARG A 16 -5.21 -26.77 -12.65
N GLU A 17 -5.29 -25.45 -12.41
CA GLU A 17 -6.08 -24.53 -13.24
C GLU A 17 -5.28 -23.93 -14.40
N GLY A 18 -3.99 -24.27 -14.56
CA GLY A 18 -3.13 -23.67 -15.59
C GLY A 18 -2.86 -22.18 -15.38
N ILE A 19 -2.92 -21.68 -14.14
CA ILE A 19 -2.69 -20.27 -13.78
C ILE A 19 -1.22 -20.09 -13.38
N PRO A 20 -0.44 -19.23 -14.07
CA PRO A 20 0.94 -18.94 -13.67
C PRO A 20 1.01 -18.30 -12.28
N LEU A 21 1.96 -18.76 -11.46
CA LEU A 21 2.23 -18.24 -10.12
C LEU A 21 3.63 -17.63 -10.05
N TYR A 22 3.72 -16.34 -9.73
CA TYR A 22 4.98 -15.60 -9.64
C TYR A 22 5.22 -15.06 -8.23
N GLY A 23 6.43 -15.30 -7.70
CA GLY A 23 6.89 -14.67 -6.47
C GLY A 23 7.56 -13.33 -6.76
N VAL A 24 7.22 -12.29 -6.00
CA VAL A 24 7.88 -10.98 -6.07
C VAL A 24 8.32 -10.51 -4.69
N MET A 25 9.35 -9.66 -4.62
CA MET A 25 9.78 -9.07 -3.36
C MET A 25 8.69 -8.18 -2.80
N ALA A 26 8.26 -8.42 -1.55
CA ALA A 26 7.19 -7.66 -0.89
C ALA A 26 7.68 -6.35 -0.21
N ARG A 27 9.00 -6.13 -0.15
CA ARG A 27 9.59 -4.99 0.58
C ARG A 27 9.04 -3.66 0.06
N PHE A 28 8.64 -2.77 0.97
CA PHE A 28 8.10 -1.42 0.71
C PHE A 28 6.75 -1.34 -0.01
N THR A 29 6.08 -2.44 -0.37
CA THR A 29 4.78 -2.37 -1.09
C THR A 29 3.67 -1.69 -0.29
N SER A 30 3.78 -1.64 1.04
CA SER A 30 2.87 -0.92 1.94
C SER A 30 3.17 0.57 2.10
N GLN A 31 4.32 1.04 1.61
CA GLN A 31 4.83 2.41 1.74
C GLN A 31 4.93 3.13 0.39
N THR A 32 5.08 2.39 -0.71
CA THR A 32 5.11 2.92 -2.07
C THR A 32 3.72 3.33 -2.52
N CYS A 33 3.57 4.51 -3.10
CA CYS A 33 2.35 4.91 -3.80
C CYS A 33 2.32 4.30 -5.21
N HIS A 34 1.34 3.45 -5.50
CA HIS A 34 1.26 2.79 -6.81
C HIS A 34 1.04 3.77 -7.99
N MET A 35 0.53 4.98 -7.72
CA MET A 35 0.29 5.98 -8.76
C MET A 35 1.49 6.87 -9.10
N CYS A 36 2.41 7.10 -8.15
CA CYS A 36 3.52 8.04 -8.37
C CYS A 36 4.90 7.50 -7.96
N GLY A 37 4.98 6.28 -7.45
CA GLY A 37 6.23 5.62 -7.04
C GLY A 37 6.85 6.14 -5.75
N HIS A 38 6.36 7.24 -5.16
CA HIS A 38 6.91 7.78 -3.92
C HIS A 38 6.80 6.77 -2.76
N VAL A 39 7.90 6.57 -2.04
CA VAL A 39 8.00 5.63 -0.91
C VAL A 39 8.12 6.42 0.38
N ASP A 40 7.16 6.23 1.29
CA ASP A 40 7.16 6.90 2.59
C ASP A 40 6.36 6.07 3.61
N SER A 41 6.94 5.82 4.78
CA SER A 41 6.28 5.12 5.88
C SER A 41 5.05 5.88 6.40
N GLU A 42 5.06 7.22 6.34
CA GLU A 42 3.95 8.07 6.78
C GLU A 42 2.77 8.10 5.80
N SER A 43 2.92 7.46 4.63
CA SER A 43 1.82 7.32 3.68
C SER A 43 0.77 6.30 4.15
N ARG A 44 1.12 5.32 4.99
CA ARG A 44 0.13 4.39 5.56
C ARG A 44 -0.41 4.95 6.88
N ILE A 45 -1.67 5.38 6.88
CA ILE A 45 -2.29 6.06 8.03
C ILE A 45 -2.87 5.05 9.03
N SER A 46 -3.46 3.98 8.51
CA SER A 46 -4.10 2.91 9.29
C SER A 46 -4.04 1.59 8.50
N ARG A 47 -4.67 0.55 9.05
CA ARG A 47 -4.78 -0.75 8.38
C ARG A 47 -5.41 -0.62 6.99
N ASP A 48 -6.47 0.17 6.88
CA ASP A 48 -7.34 0.36 5.73
C ASP A 48 -7.01 1.61 4.90
N LYS A 49 -6.31 2.61 5.46
CA LYS A 49 -6.13 3.91 4.82
C LYS A 49 -4.69 4.20 4.41
N PHE A 50 -4.51 4.57 3.15
CA PHE A 50 -3.26 5.08 2.59
C PHE A 50 -3.46 6.47 1.99
N ILE A 51 -2.56 7.41 2.30
CA ILE A 51 -2.57 8.77 1.78
C ILE A 51 -1.15 9.15 1.38
N CYS A 52 -0.88 9.23 0.08
CA CYS A 52 0.46 9.57 -0.40
C CYS A 52 0.89 10.94 0.13
N THR A 53 2.06 11.03 0.75
CA THR A 53 2.65 12.29 1.23
C THR A 53 3.11 13.22 0.10
N ASN A 54 3.41 12.66 -1.08
CA ASN A 54 3.79 13.42 -2.27
C ASN A 54 2.59 13.86 -3.14
N CYS A 55 1.86 12.90 -3.74
CA CYS A 55 0.78 13.23 -4.68
C CYS A 55 -0.62 13.34 -4.06
N THR A 56 -0.72 13.20 -2.73
CA THR A 56 -1.93 13.36 -1.92
C THR A 56 -3.12 12.47 -2.23
N ARG A 57 -3.01 11.53 -3.17
CA ARG A 57 -4.08 10.58 -3.48
C ARG A 57 -4.35 9.64 -2.30
N VAL A 58 -5.63 9.32 -2.13
CA VAL A 58 -6.13 8.44 -1.08
C VAL A 58 -6.55 7.11 -1.69
N PHE A 59 -6.13 6.02 -1.06
CA PHE A 59 -6.48 4.65 -1.45
C PHE A 59 -6.83 3.81 -0.23
N HIS A 60 -7.51 2.69 -0.46
CA HIS A 60 -7.46 1.60 0.50
C HIS A 60 -6.04 1.02 0.52
N ALA A 61 -5.48 0.80 1.71
CA ALA A 61 -4.07 0.40 1.85
C ALA A 61 -3.76 -0.93 1.15
N ASP A 62 -4.66 -1.93 1.27
CA ASP A 62 -4.49 -3.22 0.61
C ASP A 62 -4.59 -3.14 -0.91
N VAL A 63 -5.45 -2.23 -1.43
CA VAL A 63 -5.55 -1.99 -2.88
C VAL A 63 -4.25 -1.37 -3.40
N ASN A 64 -3.71 -0.38 -2.70
CA ASN A 64 -2.42 0.21 -3.05
C ASN A 64 -1.29 -0.82 -3.06
N ALA A 65 -1.21 -1.67 -2.03
CA ALA A 65 -0.20 -2.72 -1.95
C ALA A 65 -0.36 -3.78 -3.06
N ALA A 66 -1.59 -4.17 -3.38
CA ALA A 66 -1.88 -5.11 -4.47
C ALA A 66 -1.42 -4.55 -5.84
N TRP A 67 -1.64 -3.26 -6.11
CA TRP A 67 -1.13 -2.61 -7.32
C TRP A 67 0.39 -2.59 -7.38
N ASN A 68 1.08 -2.29 -6.28
CA ASN A 68 2.53 -2.35 -6.23
C ASN A 68 3.07 -3.77 -6.53
N ILE A 69 2.43 -4.81 -5.97
CA ILE A 69 2.78 -6.21 -6.24
C ILE A 69 2.55 -6.55 -7.71
N LEU A 70 1.41 -6.14 -8.26
CA LEU A 70 1.06 -6.36 -9.65
C LEU A 70 2.07 -5.70 -10.60
N TYR A 71 2.44 -4.44 -10.38
CA TYR A 71 3.45 -3.76 -11.20
C TYR A 71 4.82 -4.45 -11.14
N ARG A 72 5.20 -4.99 -9.99
CA ARG A 72 6.45 -5.77 -9.88
C ARG A 72 6.39 -7.10 -10.63
N ALA A 73 5.24 -7.77 -10.64
CA ALA A 73 5.05 -9.03 -11.33
C ALA A 73 4.92 -8.83 -12.86
N ALA A 74 4.22 -7.77 -13.28
CA ALA A 74 3.94 -7.49 -14.69
C ALA A 74 5.10 -6.79 -15.43
N GLY A 75 6.05 -6.19 -14.71
CA GLY A 75 7.09 -5.34 -15.31
C GLY A 75 6.50 -4.03 -15.86
N ASN A 76 7.20 -3.38 -16.80
CA ASN A 76 6.77 -2.14 -17.46
C ASN A 76 5.58 -2.33 -18.44
N VAL A 77 4.71 -3.31 -18.18
CA VAL A 77 3.52 -3.56 -18.99
C VAL A 77 2.38 -2.70 -18.43
N ILE A 78 1.77 -1.89 -19.30
CA ILE A 78 0.60 -1.09 -18.93
C ILE A 78 -0.61 -2.02 -18.82
N LEU A 79 -0.91 -2.45 -17.59
CA LEU A 79 -2.14 -3.19 -17.30
C LEU A 79 -3.32 -2.22 -17.20
N ARG A 80 -3.92 -1.88 -18.34
CA ARG A 80 -5.19 -1.13 -18.39
C ARG A 80 -6.37 -2.09 -18.30
N ARG A 81 -6.91 -2.29 -17.09
CA ARG A 81 -8.31 -2.74 -16.94
C ARG A 81 -9.22 -1.53 -17.10
N SER A 82 -10.19 -1.61 -18.02
CA SER A 82 -11.25 -0.61 -18.17
C SER A 82 -11.95 -0.40 -16.82
N GLY A 83 -12.03 0.86 -16.35
CA GLY A 83 -12.70 1.20 -15.08
C GLY A 83 -11.84 1.23 -13.82
N HIS A 84 -10.50 1.20 -13.93
CA HIS A 84 -9.63 1.45 -12.77
C HIS A 84 -9.85 2.87 -12.22
N LYS A 85 -10.33 2.97 -10.98
CA LYS A 85 -10.43 4.26 -10.31
C LYS A 85 -9.03 4.67 -9.85
N GLU A 86 -8.45 5.60 -10.58
CA GLU A 86 -7.32 6.41 -10.12
C GLU A 86 -7.76 7.02 -8.78
N GLY A 87 -7.20 6.54 -7.65
CA GLY A 87 -7.73 6.88 -6.33
C GLY A 87 -7.94 8.37 -6.11
N TYR A 88 -8.84 8.71 -5.20
CA TYR A 88 -9.38 10.06 -5.12
C TYR A 88 -8.36 11.08 -4.57
N LYS A 89 -8.33 12.27 -5.16
CA LYS A 89 -7.59 13.43 -4.64
C LYS A 89 -8.49 14.23 -3.69
N PRO A 90 -8.14 14.33 -2.40
CA PRO A 90 -8.93 15.05 -1.41
C PRO A 90 -8.91 16.56 -1.65
N THR A 91 -9.98 17.25 -1.26
CA THR A 91 -10.05 18.72 -1.29
C THR A 91 -9.05 19.33 -0.30
N PRO A 92 -8.66 20.61 -0.48
CA PRO A 92 -7.76 21.31 0.45
C PRO A 92 -8.25 21.30 1.91
N ALA A 93 -9.57 21.33 2.15
CA ALA A 93 -10.14 21.24 3.49
C ALA A 93 -9.87 19.88 4.14
N ILE A 94 -10.09 18.80 3.38
CA ILE A 94 -9.83 17.42 3.84
C ILE A 94 -8.32 17.22 4.07
N LEU A 95 -7.47 17.75 3.19
CA LEU A 95 -6.00 17.71 3.32
C LEU A 95 -5.52 18.33 4.63
N ARG A 96 -6.02 19.52 4.99
CA ARG A 96 -5.66 20.17 6.25
C ARG A 96 -6.04 19.32 7.47
N SER A 97 -7.19 18.66 7.43
CA SER A 97 -7.61 17.75 8.52
C SER A 97 -6.69 16.52 8.64
N ILE A 98 -6.23 15.97 7.51
CA ILE A 98 -5.23 14.89 7.48
C ILE A 98 -3.89 15.37 8.05
N GLN A 99 -3.43 16.56 7.68
CA GLN A 99 -2.17 17.11 8.19
C GLN A 99 -2.21 17.37 9.70
N LYS A 100 -3.33 17.89 10.21
CA LYS A 100 -3.55 18.06 11.65
C LYS A 100 -3.51 16.71 12.39
N SER A 101 -4.13 15.67 11.82
CA SER A 101 -4.10 14.33 12.45
C SER A 101 -2.70 13.72 12.44
N ARG A 102 -1.91 13.93 11.37
CA ARG A 102 -0.48 13.56 11.33
C ARG A 102 0.32 14.24 12.43
N GLN A 103 0.28 15.57 12.51
CA GLN A 103 0.97 16.34 13.56
C GLN A 103 0.60 15.89 14.97
N LYS A 104 -0.67 15.53 15.20
CA LYS A 104 -1.11 14.99 16.50
C LYS A 104 -0.50 13.62 16.80
N ARG A 105 -0.36 12.74 15.79
CA ARG A 105 0.33 11.44 15.96
C ARG A 105 1.81 11.65 16.23
N ASP A 106 2.47 12.52 15.48
CA ASP A 106 3.91 12.79 15.64
C ASP A 106 4.21 13.35 17.03
N LYS A 107 3.39 14.29 17.51
CA LYS A 107 3.48 14.82 18.89
C LYS A 107 3.27 13.74 19.95
N ARG A 108 2.33 12.82 19.73
CA ARG A 108 2.10 11.67 20.64
C ARG A 108 3.27 10.69 20.62
N ALA A 109 3.82 10.40 19.44
CA ALA A 109 4.99 9.54 19.29
C ALA A 109 6.21 10.17 19.99
N ALA A 110 6.47 11.46 19.76
CA ALA A 110 7.53 12.19 20.43
C ALA A 110 7.37 12.20 21.96
N ALA A 111 6.15 12.42 22.46
CA ALA A 111 5.85 12.37 23.90
C ALA A 111 6.04 10.95 24.49
N ALA A 112 5.66 9.91 23.75
CA ALA A 112 5.86 8.52 24.18
C ALA A 112 7.35 8.14 24.24
N VAL A 113 8.15 8.60 23.27
CA VAL A 113 9.62 8.45 23.31
C VAL A 113 10.20 9.17 24.52
N PHE A 114 9.78 10.41 24.79
CA PHE A 114 10.27 11.19 25.93
C PHE A 114 9.93 10.55 27.29
N LEU A 115 8.75 9.95 27.44
CA LEU A 115 8.33 9.27 28.67
C LEU A 115 8.97 7.88 28.88
N SER A 116 9.69 7.37 27.87
CA SER A 116 10.35 6.07 27.91
C SER A 116 11.86 6.17 28.12
N ILE A 117 12.38 7.38 28.37
CA ILE A 117 13.78 7.71 28.71
C ILE A 117 13.82 8.12 30.17
#